data_AF-A0A3B1AVK5-F1
#
_entry.id   AF-A0A3B1AVK5-F1
#
_cell.length_a   1.000
_cell.length_b   1.000
_cell.length_c   1.000
_cell.angle_alpha   90.00
_cell.angle_beta   90.00
_cell.angle_gamma   90.00
#
_symmetry.space_group_name_H-M   'P 1'
#
loop_
_entity.id
_entity.type
_entity.pdbx_description
1 polymer ?
#
loop_
_entity_poly.entity_id
_entity_poly.type
_entity_poly.pdbx_seq_one_letter_code
_entity_poly.pdbx_strand_id
1 'polypeptide(L)'
;MNKLEQLRSMTTVVADTGDIASIQQYRPSDATTNPSLLYKAAQMPQYQPLVQSAIEYGQAKGRSEEQRRLLTLDKIAVNFGKEILATVPGRVSTEVDARLSFDTAATIARAEQLIALYHEAG
;
A
#
# COMPACT_ATOMS: atom_id res chain seq x y z
N MET A 1 0.60 -32.26 -2.53
CA MET A 1 -0.37 -31.16 -2.63
C MET A 1 -0.78 -30.76 -1.23
N ASN A 2 -0.37 -29.57 -0.75
CA ASN A 2 -0.80 -29.05 0.56
C ASN A 2 -2.18 -28.36 0.45
N LYS A 3 -2.78 -27.99 1.60
CA LYS A 3 -4.12 -27.35 1.63
C LYS A 3 -4.19 -26.07 0.80
N LEU A 4 -3.12 -25.27 0.77
CA LEU A 4 -3.05 -24.04 -0.01
C LEU A 4 -3.03 -24.33 -1.52
N GLU A 5 -2.28 -25.34 -1.95
CA GLU A 5 -2.23 -25.77 -3.35
C GLU A 5 -3.58 -26.31 -3.83
N GLN A 6 -4.31 -27.04 -2.97
CA GLN A 6 -5.67 -27.47 -3.26
C GLN A 6 -6.64 -26.29 -3.35
N LEU A 7 -6.53 -25.30 -2.45
CA LEU A 7 -7.38 -24.11 -2.49
C LEU A 7 -7.20 -23.32 -3.79
N ARG A 8 -5.97 -23.22 -4.31
CA ARG A 8 -5.67 -22.51 -5.56
C ARG A 8 -6.37 -23.08 -6.79
N SER A 9 -6.78 -24.36 -6.79
CA SER A 9 -7.56 -24.93 -7.90
C SER A 9 -9.04 -24.53 -7.86
N MET A 10 -9.52 -24.01 -6.73
CA MET A 10 -10.92 -23.65 -6.49
C MET A 10 -11.13 -22.14 -6.37
N THR A 11 -10.10 -21.38 -6.00
CA THR A 11 -10.21 -19.96 -5.65
C THR A 11 -8.92 -19.22 -5.93
N THR A 12 -9.04 -17.97 -6.40
CA THR A 12 -7.93 -17.02 -6.49
C THR A 12 -7.47 -16.63 -5.09
N VAL A 13 -6.23 -16.96 -4.74
CA VAL A 13 -5.68 -16.65 -3.42
C VAL A 13 -5.08 -15.24 -3.41
N VAL A 14 -5.46 -14.47 -2.39
CA VAL A 14 -4.99 -13.10 -2.13
C VAL A 14 -4.30 -13.06 -0.78
N ALA A 15 -3.18 -12.34 -0.66
CA ALA A 15 -2.51 -12.15 0.63
C ALA A 15 -2.95 -10.85 1.29
N ASP A 16 -3.37 -10.92 2.57
CA ASP A 16 -3.79 -9.75 3.35
C ASP A 16 -2.68 -9.31 4.32
N THR A 17 -1.69 -8.58 3.80
CA THR A 17 -0.53 -8.12 4.57
C THR A 17 0.21 -7.00 3.85
N GLY A 18 0.90 -6.14 4.62
CA GLY A 18 1.92 -5.22 4.10
C GLY A 18 3.34 -5.80 4.09
N ASP A 19 3.52 -7.04 4.58
CA ASP A 19 4.81 -7.72 4.62
C ASP A 19 5.15 -8.40 3.29
N ILE A 20 5.98 -7.73 2.49
CA ILE A 20 6.42 -8.15 1.16
C ILE A 20 7.11 -9.53 1.19
N ALA A 21 7.88 -9.84 2.24
CA ALA A 21 8.55 -11.14 2.38
C ALA A 21 7.54 -12.30 2.46
N SER A 22 6.47 -12.14 3.25
CA SER A 22 5.37 -13.11 3.32
C SER A 22 4.67 -13.26 1.97
N ILE A 23 4.46 -12.17 1.23
CA ILE A 23 3.84 -12.20 -0.11
C ILE A 23 4.72 -13.00 -1.09
N GLN A 24 6.03 -12.77 -1.08
CA GLN A 24 7.00 -13.52 -1.91
C GLN A 24 6.99 -15.01 -1.59
N GLN A 25 6.91 -15.38 -0.31
CA GLN A 25 6.87 -16.77 0.13
C GLN A 25 5.62 -17.49 -0.39
N TYR A 26 4.45 -16.85 -0.29
CA TYR A 26 3.17 -17.50 -0.62
C TYR A 26 2.69 -17.25 -2.04
N ARG A 27 3.36 -16.43 -2.84
CA ARG A 27 3.07 -16.18 -4.27
C ARG A 27 1.56 -16.10 -4.58
N PRO A 28 0.82 -15.17 -3.93
CA PRO A 28 -0.61 -15.00 -4.20
C PRO A 28 -0.82 -14.36 -5.57
N SER A 29 -2.07 -14.34 -6.04
CA SER A 29 -2.44 -13.64 -7.27
C SER A 29 -2.47 -12.13 -7.07
N ASP A 30 -3.10 -11.69 -5.98
CA ASP A 30 -3.23 -10.28 -5.58
C ASP A 30 -2.79 -10.11 -4.12
N ALA A 31 -2.72 -8.87 -3.67
CA ALA A 31 -2.53 -8.55 -2.26
C ALA A 31 -3.43 -7.39 -1.80
N THR A 32 -3.80 -7.40 -0.52
CA THR A 32 -4.58 -6.35 0.12
C THR A 32 -3.79 -5.72 1.24
N THR A 33 -3.85 -4.39 1.33
CA THR A 33 -3.35 -3.63 2.46
C THR A 33 -4.49 -2.81 3.05
N ASN A 34 -4.34 -2.43 4.32
CA ASN A 34 -5.18 -1.47 5.02
C ASN A 34 -4.29 -0.65 5.96
N PRO A 35 -4.79 0.42 6.59
CA PRO A 35 -3.97 1.30 7.43
C PRO A 35 -3.26 0.54 8.57
N SER A 36 -3.90 -0.47 9.16
CA SER A 36 -3.31 -1.26 10.25
C SER A 36 -2.16 -2.15 9.79
N LEU A 37 -2.30 -2.78 8.61
CA LEU A 37 -1.26 -3.62 8.01
C LEU A 37 -0.04 -2.80 7.60
N LEU A 38 -0.26 -1.63 6.98
CA LEU A 38 0.83 -0.71 6.65
C LEU A 38 1.51 -0.15 7.88
N TYR A 39 0.75 0.21 8.93
CA TYR A 39 1.33 0.66 10.19
C TYR A 39 2.27 -0.38 10.79
N LYS A 40 1.89 -1.66 10.79
CA LYS A 40 2.75 -2.76 11.26
C LYS A 40 3.98 -2.93 10.37
N ALA A 41 3.80 -2.93 9.05
CA ALA A 41 4.90 -3.11 8.11
C ALA A 41 5.90 -1.93 8.17
N ALA A 42 5.42 -0.69 8.25
CA ALA A 42 6.26 0.51 8.34
C ALA A 42 7.15 0.56 9.60
N GLN A 43 6.86 -0.24 10.63
CA GLN A 43 7.71 -0.36 11.82
C GLN A 43 8.84 -1.38 11.65
N MET A 44 8.79 -2.22 10.61
CA MET A 44 9.78 -3.25 10.40
C MET A 44 11.09 -2.64 9.86
N PRO A 45 12.27 -3.05 10.37
CA PRO A 45 13.55 -2.48 9.96
C PRO A 45 13.82 -2.54 8.45
N GLN A 46 13.46 -3.65 7.81
CA GLN A 46 13.69 -3.87 6.38
C GLN A 46 12.88 -2.92 5.48
N TYR A 47 11.81 -2.31 6.00
CA TYR A 47 10.95 -1.40 5.23
C TYR A 47 11.18 0.09 5.58
N GLN A 48 12.12 0.41 6.46
CA GLN A 48 12.49 1.79 6.76
C GLN A 48 12.90 2.62 5.53
N PRO A 49 13.59 2.07 4.52
CA PRO A 49 13.89 2.83 3.30
C PRO A 49 12.64 3.35 2.58
N LEU A 50 11.54 2.58 2.58
CA LEU A 50 10.27 2.98 1.96
C LEU A 50 9.62 4.14 2.72
N VAL A 51 9.72 4.10 4.05
CA VAL A 51 9.21 5.16 4.94
C VAL A 51 10.04 6.43 4.79
N GLN A 52 11.36 6.31 4.77
CA GLN A 52 12.28 7.44 4.64
C GLN A 52 12.09 8.15 3.29
N SER A 53 11.97 7.39 2.19
CA SER A 53 11.65 7.96 0.88
C SER A 53 10.31 8.72 0.86
N ALA A 54 9.31 8.22 1.59
CA ALA A 54 8.02 8.90 1.70
C ALA A 54 8.09 10.18 2.56
N ILE A 55 8.93 10.20 3.60
CA ILE A 55 9.20 11.40 4.40
C ILE A 55 9.85 12.47 3.51
N GLU A 56 10.87 12.11 2.75
CA GLU A 56 11.57 13.00 1.82
C GLU A 56 10.61 13.57 0.76
N TYR A 57 9.75 12.72 0.19
CA TYR A 57 8.71 13.15 -0.74
C TYR A 57 7.77 14.19 -0.12
N GLY A 58 7.26 13.91 1.08
CA GLY A 58 6.36 14.81 1.80
C GLY A 58 7.02 16.15 2.11
N GLN A 59 8.29 16.14 2.56
CA GLN A 59 9.07 17.35 2.83
C GLN A 59 9.29 18.21 1.57
N ALA A 60 9.59 17.56 0.43
CA ALA A 60 9.86 18.26 -0.82
C ALA A 60 8.62 18.88 -1.47
N LYS A 61 7.45 18.22 -1.34
CA LYS A 61 6.21 18.63 -2.02
C LYS A 61 5.25 19.42 -1.14
N GLY A 62 5.30 19.23 0.18
CA GLY A 62 4.38 19.86 1.13
C GLY A 62 4.80 21.27 1.56
N ARG A 63 3.83 22.20 1.52
CA ARG A 63 4.00 23.62 1.89
C ARG A 63 3.67 23.93 3.34
N SER A 64 2.89 23.08 4.01
CA SER A 64 2.57 23.16 5.44
C SER A 64 2.89 21.83 6.13
N GLU A 65 3.04 21.85 7.45
CA GLU A 65 3.27 20.64 8.25
C GLU A 65 2.17 19.59 8.06
N GLU A 66 0.91 20.04 7.96
CA GLU A 66 -0.21 19.15 7.67
C GLU A 66 -0.11 18.53 6.28
N GLN A 67 0.19 19.34 5.25
CA GLN A 67 0.33 18.84 3.89
C GLN A 67 1.51 17.87 3.76
N ARG A 68 2.64 18.17 4.40
CA ARG A 68 3.81 17.28 4.46
C ARG A 68 3.43 15.93 5.05
N ARG A 69 2.75 15.93 6.20
CA ARG A 69 2.29 14.71 6.88
C ARG A 69 1.36 13.88 5.98
N LEU A 70 0.37 14.51 5.35
CA LEU A 70 -0.59 13.80 4.49
C LEU A 70 0.11 13.20 3.26
N LEU A 71 0.97 13.97 2.59
CA LEU A 71 1.74 13.49 1.45
C LEU A 71 2.70 12.35 1.84
N THR A 72 3.33 12.42 3.00
CA THR A 72 4.15 11.31 3.52
C THR A 72 3.31 10.05 3.71
N LEU A 73 2.13 10.14 4.34
CA LEU A 73 1.29 8.97 4.57
C LEU A 73 0.79 8.33 3.27
N ASP A 74 0.33 9.15 2.32
CA ASP A 74 -0.10 8.66 1.00
C ASP A 74 1.08 8.00 0.26
N LYS A 75 2.28 8.60 0.34
CA LYS A 75 3.47 8.05 -0.30
C LYS A 75 3.97 6.76 0.36
N ILE A 76 3.81 6.59 1.68
CA ILE A 76 4.08 5.30 2.34
C ILE A 76 3.19 4.22 1.72
N ALA A 77 1.88 4.46 1.63
CA ALA A 77 0.94 3.48 1.10
C ALA A 77 1.28 3.08 -0.35
N VAL A 78 1.61 4.05 -1.18
CA VAL A 78 2.01 3.83 -2.59
C VAL A 78 3.37 3.15 -2.71
N ASN A 79 4.36 3.50 -1.88
CA ASN A 79 5.67 2.86 -1.90
C ASN A 79 5.56 1.37 -1.59
N PHE A 80 4.80 1.01 -0.55
CA PHE A 80 4.53 -0.40 -0.24
C PHE A 80 3.75 -1.08 -1.37
N GLY A 81 2.70 -0.44 -1.88
CA GLY A 81 1.92 -1.01 -2.97
C GLY A 81 2.72 -1.26 -4.23
N LYS A 82 3.68 -0.39 -4.56
CA LYS A 82 4.61 -0.59 -5.68
C LYS A 82 5.50 -1.83 -5.48
N GLU A 83 6.09 -1.99 -4.29
CA GLU A 83 6.91 -3.19 -4.00
C GLU A 83 6.08 -4.48 -4.01
N ILE A 84 4.82 -4.40 -3.56
CA ILE A 84 3.86 -5.50 -3.65
C ILE A 84 3.55 -5.84 -5.12
N LEU A 85 3.28 -4.83 -5.96
CA LEU A 85 3.02 -5.01 -7.40
C LEU A 85 4.23 -5.59 -8.14
N ALA A 86 5.46 -5.30 -7.70
CA ALA A 86 6.65 -5.95 -8.23
C ALA A 86 6.74 -7.45 -7.86
N THR A 87 5.97 -7.89 -6.86
CA THR A 87 5.98 -9.26 -6.32
C THR A 87 4.81 -10.10 -6.82
N VAL A 88 3.62 -9.52 -7.01
CA VAL A 88 2.40 -10.23 -7.42
C VAL A 88 2.08 -10.00 -8.90
N PRO A 89 1.50 -10.97 -9.61
CA PRO A 89 1.15 -10.80 -11.03
C PRO A 89 -0.12 -9.95 -11.25
N GLY A 90 -0.93 -9.77 -10.22
CA GLY A 90 -2.22 -9.09 -10.30
C GLY A 90 -2.19 -7.70 -9.68
N ARG A 91 -3.00 -7.51 -8.64
CA ARG A 91 -3.37 -6.20 -8.10
C ARG A 91 -2.91 -6.04 -6.66
N VAL A 92 -2.78 -4.78 -6.24
CA VAL A 92 -2.73 -4.39 -4.84
C VAL A 92 -3.93 -3.53 -4.49
N SER A 93 -4.53 -3.76 -3.31
CA SER A 93 -5.53 -2.86 -2.74
C SER A 93 -4.86 -1.88 -1.77
N THR A 94 -5.17 -0.60 -1.94
CA THR A 94 -4.72 0.50 -1.06
C THR A 94 -5.93 1.26 -0.57
N GLU A 95 -6.05 1.37 0.75
CA GLU A 95 -7.20 2.02 1.37
C GLU A 95 -7.02 3.54 1.41
N VAL A 96 -8.11 4.26 1.16
CA VAL A 96 -8.20 5.69 1.44
C VAL A 96 -8.26 5.95 2.95
N ASP A 97 -7.99 7.19 3.36
CA ASP A 97 -8.10 7.57 4.77
C ASP A 97 -9.53 7.37 5.30
N ALA A 98 -9.68 6.44 6.25
CA ALA A 98 -10.97 6.09 6.83
C ALA A 98 -11.69 7.27 7.51
N ARG A 99 -10.98 8.35 7.88
CA ARG A 99 -11.61 9.57 8.40
C ARG A 99 -12.51 10.26 7.36
N LEU A 100 -12.32 9.96 6.08
CA LEU A 100 -13.11 10.50 4.98
C LEU A 100 -14.35 9.65 4.65
N SER A 101 -14.60 8.55 5.37
CA SER A 101 -15.67 7.58 5.05
C SER A 101 -17.07 8.17 4.92
N PHE A 102 -17.34 9.32 5.53
CA PHE A 102 -18.62 10.02 5.49
C PHE A 102 -18.60 11.29 4.63
N ASP A 103 -17.52 11.51 3.88
CA ASP A 103 -17.35 12.61 2.93
C ASP A 103 -17.02 12.04 1.55
N THR A 104 -18.04 11.97 0.69
CA THR A 104 -17.91 11.43 -0.67
C THR A 104 -16.93 12.23 -1.52
N ALA A 105 -16.98 13.56 -1.45
CA ALA A 105 -16.13 14.41 -2.28
C ALA A 105 -14.66 14.28 -1.87
N ALA A 106 -14.39 14.29 -0.55
CA ALA A 106 -13.04 14.11 -0.04
C ALA A 106 -12.50 12.69 -0.31
N THR A 107 -13.35 11.66 -0.24
CA THR A 107 -12.98 10.28 -0.57
C THR A 107 -12.56 10.14 -2.04
N ILE A 108 -13.34 10.70 -2.96
CA ILE A 108 -13.02 10.68 -4.40
C ILE A 108 -11.69 11.40 -4.65
N ALA A 109 -11.54 12.63 -4.13
CA ALA A 109 -10.31 13.40 -4.29
C ALA A 109 -9.07 12.66 -3.75
N ARG A 110 -9.21 11.98 -2.61
CA ARG A 110 -8.11 11.19 -2.03
C ARG A 110 -7.78 9.96 -2.90
N ALA A 111 -8.78 9.27 -3.43
CA ALA A 111 -8.57 8.12 -4.31
C ALA A 111 -7.84 8.54 -5.59
N GLU A 112 -8.26 9.64 -6.23
CA GLU A 112 -7.59 10.19 -7.42
C GLU A 112 -6.14 10.58 -7.13
N GLN A 113 -5.87 11.17 -5.97
CA GLN A 113 -4.51 11.51 -5.54
C GLN A 113 -3.62 10.25 -5.39
N LEU A 114 -4.14 9.17 -4.79
CA LEU A 114 -3.40 7.91 -4.66
C LEU A 114 -3.10 7.29 -6.03
N ILE A 115 -4.07 7.32 -6.96
CA ILE A 115 -3.86 6.86 -8.34
C ILE A 115 -2.80 7.70 -9.05
N ALA A 116 -2.81 9.02 -8.88
CA ALA A 116 -1.77 9.89 -9.45
C ALA A 116 -0.36 9.56 -8.91
N LEU A 117 -0.25 9.25 -7.61
CA LEU A 117 1.02 8.84 -7.01
C LEU A 117 1.49 7.47 -7.51
N TYR A 118 0.58 6.53 -7.77
CA TYR A 118 0.91 5.28 -8.45
C TYR A 118 1.43 5.54 -9.86
N HIS A 119 0.75 6.39 -10.64
CA HIS A 119 1.23 6.78 -11.98
C HIS A 119 2.62 7.45 -11.95
N GLU A 120 2.91 8.30 -10.97
CA GLU A 120 4.25 8.88 -10.79
C GLU A 120 5.31 7.81 -10.50
N ALA A 121 4.92 6.71 -9.84
CA ALA A 121 5.83 5.64 -9.44
C ALA A 121 6.13 4.64 -10.57
N GLY A 122 5.44 4.73 -11.71
CA GLY A 122 5.52 3.81 -12.85
C GLY A 122 4.69 2.54 -12.67
#